data_AF-A0A2V6X4B6-F1
#
_entry.id   AF-A0A2V6X4B6-F1
#
_cell.length_a   1.000
_cell.length_b   1.000
_cell.length_c   1.000
_cell.angle_alpha   90.00
_cell.angle_beta   90.00
_cell.angle_gamma   90.00
#
_symmetry.space_group_name_H-M   'P 1'
#
loop_
_entity.id
_entity.type
_entity.pdbx_description
1 polymer ?
#
loop_
_entity_poly.entity_id
_entity_poly.type
_entity_poly.pdbx_seq_one_letter_code
_entity_poly.pdbx_strand_id
1 'polypeptide(L)'
;MKDMLDQLLDEEGLELDELTELLMRGEGSQMEMAIRSGGQNAGLERLMYFLQVGFFSRRIADNFDWSAIEGDLERIMKALEQRGLDPGQLARIRNYLELRLEAFKRMIRQHVERELERRAYRQGEKLTREVLADKPLFALTPDEISQMKNVVARLARKIKDALALRQRQEHKGRLDSRRTTRKSLQYGGIPMEIFLKRRHREKPKLITICDVSDSVR
;
A
#
# COMPACT_ATOMS: atom_id res chain seq x y z
N MET A 1 29.96 -26.54 12.93
CA MET A 1 28.53 -26.91 12.87
C MET A 1 28.04 -26.96 11.44
N LYS A 2 28.26 -25.91 10.62
CA LYS A 2 27.95 -25.92 9.19
C LYS A 2 28.59 -27.12 8.46
N ASP A 3 29.91 -27.30 8.59
CA ASP A 3 30.64 -28.39 7.92
C ASP A 3 30.16 -29.80 8.33
N MET A 4 29.71 -29.94 9.58
CA MET A 4 29.15 -31.20 10.10
C MET A 4 27.76 -31.47 9.53
N LEU A 5 26.92 -30.43 9.41
CA LEU A 5 25.61 -30.53 8.75
C LEU A 5 25.77 -30.83 7.26
N ASP A 6 26.70 -30.17 6.58
CA ASP A 6 26.93 -30.35 5.14
C ASP A 6 27.39 -31.79 4.83
N GLN A 7 28.34 -32.35 5.61
CA GLN A 7 28.75 -33.75 5.47
C GLN A 7 27.61 -34.74 5.74
N LEU A 8 26.78 -34.48 6.75
CA LEU A 8 25.68 -35.39 7.11
C LEU A 8 24.58 -35.40 6.04
N LEU A 9 24.35 -34.27 5.36
CA LEU A 9 23.38 -34.14 4.28
C LEU A 9 23.86 -34.79 2.98
N ASP A 10 25.15 -34.66 2.65
CA ASP A 10 25.75 -35.32 1.48
C ASP A 10 25.68 -36.86 1.59
N GLU A 11 25.79 -37.41 2.80
CA GLU A 11 25.74 -38.85 3.04
C GLU A 11 24.32 -39.44 2.98
N GLU A 12 23.27 -38.64 3.20
CA GLU A 12 21.89 -39.13 3.22
C GLU A 12 21.18 -39.04 1.86
N GLY A 13 21.72 -38.30 0.90
CA GLY A 13 21.09 -38.12 -0.42
C GLY A 13 19.65 -37.59 -0.33
N LEU A 14 19.36 -36.79 0.72
CA LEU A 14 18.04 -36.20 0.91
C LEU A 14 17.75 -35.21 -0.23
N GLU A 15 16.69 -35.46 -0.98
CA GLU A 15 16.12 -34.46 -1.88
C GLU A 15 15.41 -33.39 -1.04
N LEU A 16 16.04 -32.22 -0.95
CA LEU A 16 15.58 -31.03 -0.22
C LEU A 16 14.99 -30.01 -1.19
N ASP A 17 14.08 -29.18 -0.68
CA ASP A 17 13.62 -27.99 -1.40
C ASP A 17 14.77 -27.01 -1.67
N GLU A 18 14.65 -26.25 -2.76
CA GLU A 18 15.66 -25.29 -3.21
C GLU A 18 16.00 -24.25 -2.13
N LEU A 19 15.00 -23.76 -1.38
CA LEU A 19 15.27 -22.82 -0.29
C LEU A 19 15.91 -23.53 0.92
N THR A 20 15.53 -24.77 1.23
CA THR A 20 16.18 -25.52 2.30
C THR A 20 17.65 -25.72 1.99
N GLU A 21 17.99 -26.13 0.77
CA GLU A 21 19.39 -26.30 0.37
C GLU A 21 20.15 -24.97 0.42
N LEU A 22 19.53 -23.87 -0.04
CA LEU A 22 20.09 -22.52 0.07
C LEU A 22 20.28 -22.07 1.53
N LEU A 23 19.34 -22.40 2.41
CA LEU A 23 19.41 -22.12 3.84
C LEU A 23 20.40 -23.01 4.58
N MET A 24 20.94 -24.06 3.97
CA MET A 24 21.95 -24.93 4.57
C MET A 24 23.34 -24.69 3.98
N ARG A 25 23.46 -24.71 2.66
CA ARG A 25 24.73 -24.60 1.97
C ARG A 25 25.02 -23.19 1.52
N GLY A 26 23.97 -22.44 1.22
CA GLY A 26 24.06 -21.16 0.54
C GLY A 26 24.98 -20.13 1.20
N GLU A 27 25.75 -19.44 0.36
CA GLU A 27 26.46 -18.23 0.76
C GLU A 27 25.54 -17.00 0.72
N GLY A 28 25.96 -15.91 1.38
CA GLY A 28 25.17 -14.68 1.42
C GLY A 28 24.84 -14.11 0.03
N SER A 29 25.74 -14.31 -0.95
CA SER A 29 25.56 -13.91 -2.35
C SER A 29 24.43 -14.67 -3.04
N GLN A 30 24.35 -15.99 -2.83
CA GLN A 30 23.32 -16.86 -3.39
C GLN A 30 21.95 -16.55 -2.76
N MET A 31 21.91 -16.31 -1.44
CA MET A 31 20.69 -15.85 -0.77
C MET A 31 20.22 -14.50 -1.31
N GLU A 32 21.13 -13.55 -1.51
CA GLU A 32 20.77 -12.25 -2.06
C GLU A 32 20.27 -12.35 -3.51
N MET A 33 20.81 -13.28 -4.30
CA MET A 33 20.34 -13.57 -5.66
C MET A 33 18.93 -14.15 -5.66
N ALA A 34 18.63 -15.11 -4.79
CA ALA A 34 17.29 -15.71 -4.64
C ALA A 34 16.25 -14.68 -4.16
N ILE A 35 16.63 -13.79 -3.24
CA ILE A 35 15.76 -12.69 -2.80
C ILE A 35 15.49 -11.72 -3.97
N ARG A 36 16.52 -11.40 -4.75
CA ARG A 36 16.39 -10.48 -5.88
C ARG A 36 15.50 -11.06 -6.99
N SER A 37 15.63 -12.35 -7.31
CA SER A 37 14.75 -13.02 -8.27
C SER A 37 13.30 -13.07 -7.76
N GLY A 38 13.09 -13.42 -6.49
CA GLY A 38 11.77 -13.36 -5.86
C GLY A 38 11.16 -11.95 -5.86
N GLY A 39 11.99 -10.92 -5.72
CA GLY A 39 11.61 -9.51 -5.80
C GLY A 39 11.02 -9.08 -7.16
N GLN A 40 11.53 -9.60 -8.26
CA GLN A 40 10.99 -9.34 -9.60
C GLN A 40 9.56 -9.89 -9.72
N ASN A 41 9.34 -11.13 -9.26
CA ASN A 41 8.04 -11.79 -9.27
C ASN A 41 7.03 -11.13 -8.29
N ALA A 42 7.51 -10.57 -7.19
CA ALA A 42 6.68 -9.88 -6.20
C ALA A 42 6.17 -8.50 -6.68
N GLY A 43 6.65 -7.99 -7.83
CA GLY A 43 6.22 -6.70 -8.37
C GLY A 43 6.71 -5.52 -7.52
N LEU A 44 7.95 -5.59 -7.02
CA LEU A 44 8.64 -4.49 -6.33
C LEU A 44 8.69 -3.19 -7.16
N GLU A 45 8.40 -3.26 -8.45
CA GLU A 45 8.15 -2.11 -9.33
C GLU A 45 7.10 -1.14 -8.81
N ARG A 46 6.13 -1.62 -8.03
CA ARG A 46 5.06 -0.82 -7.42
C ARG A 46 5.39 -0.34 -6.00
N LEU A 47 6.60 -0.61 -5.50
CA LEU A 47 7.02 -0.17 -4.17
C LEU A 47 7.22 1.35 -4.16
N MET A 48 6.40 2.04 -3.37
CA MET A 48 6.39 3.51 -3.28
C MET A 48 6.53 4.01 -1.84
N TYR A 49 6.06 3.24 -0.85
CA TYR A 49 5.95 3.69 0.54
C TYR A 49 6.62 2.75 1.54
N PHE A 50 7.13 3.33 2.64
CA PHE A 50 7.74 2.55 3.73
C PHE A 50 6.75 1.56 4.39
N LEU A 51 5.47 1.90 4.47
CA LEU A 51 4.44 1.01 5.03
C LEU A 51 4.26 -0.26 4.18
N GLN A 52 4.56 -0.18 2.88
CA GLN A 52 4.49 -1.33 1.98
C GLN A 52 5.68 -2.28 2.15
N VAL A 53 6.74 -1.89 2.89
CA VAL A 53 7.91 -2.75 3.11
C VAL A 53 7.51 -4.09 3.71
N GLY A 54 6.63 -4.10 4.72
CA GLY A 54 6.15 -5.34 5.33
C GLY A 54 5.36 -6.21 4.35
N PHE A 55 4.46 -5.62 3.58
CA PHE A 55 3.66 -6.31 2.56
C PHE A 55 4.55 -6.95 1.47
N PHE A 56 5.49 -6.19 0.89
CA PHE A 56 6.38 -6.71 -0.14
C PHE A 56 7.39 -7.71 0.41
N SER A 57 7.87 -7.54 1.65
CA SER A 57 8.73 -8.53 2.30
C SER A 57 8.00 -9.86 2.45
N ARG A 58 6.72 -9.82 2.87
CA ARG A 58 5.88 -11.03 2.96
C ARG A 58 5.63 -11.64 1.58
N ARG A 59 5.31 -10.81 0.59
CA ARG A 59 5.07 -11.29 -0.78
C ARG A 59 6.29 -11.96 -1.43
N ILE A 60 7.51 -11.46 -1.14
CA ILE A 60 8.74 -12.12 -1.57
C ILE A 60 8.92 -13.44 -0.81
N ALA A 61 8.65 -13.43 0.49
CA ALA A 61 8.69 -14.63 1.31
C ALA A 61 7.70 -15.70 0.80
N ASP A 62 6.49 -15.31 0.38
CA ASP A 62 5.45 -16.23 -0.11
C ASP A 62 5.81 -16.93 -1.43
N ASN A 63 6.87 -16.50 -2.13
CA ASN A 63 7.38 -17.23 -3.30
C ASN A 63 8.14 -18.52 -2.92
N PHE A 64 8.49 -18.68 -1.65
CA PHE A 64 9.16 -19.87 -1.15
C PHE A 64 8.15 -20.80 -0.48
N ASP A 65 8.35 -22.11 -0.65
CA ASP A 65 7.48 -23.12 -0.05
C ASP A 65 7.86 -23.36 1.41
N TRP A 66 7.27 -22.55 2.31
CA TRP A 66 7.49 -22.69 3.75
C TRP A 66 7.10 -24.06 4.31
N SER A 67 6.10 -24.71 3.69
CA SER A 67 5.66 -26.03 4.12
C SER A 67 6.70 -27.09 3.77
N ALA A 68 7.31 -26.99 2.59
CA ALA A 68 8.39 -27.88 2.18
C ALA A 68 9.59 -27.74 3.12
N ILE A 69 9.97 -26.51 3.47
CA ILE A 69 11.08 -26.24 4.40
C ILE A 69 10.84 -26.86 5.77
N GLU A 70 9.65 -26.67 6.34
CA GLU A 70 9.31 -27.25 7.64
C GLU A 70 9.40 -28.79 7.60
N GLY A 71 8.87 -29.40 6.54
CA GLY A 71 9.00 -30.85 6.31
C GLY A 71 10.44 -31.33 6.14
N ASP A 72 11.29 -30.57 5.45
CA ASP A 72 12.70 -30.89 5.27
C ASP A 72 13.46 -30.81 6.60
N LEU A 73 13.22 -29.75 7.38
CA LEU A 73 13.81 -29.59 8.70
C LEU A 73 13.43 -30.76 9.62
N GLU A 74 12.17 -31.19 9.61
CA GLU A 74 11.75 -32.38 10.36
C GLU A 74 12.46 -33.65 9.90
N ARG A 75 12.57 -33.87 8.57
CA ARG A 75 13.28 -35.02 8.01
C ARG A 75 14.74 -35.06 8.47
N ILE A 76 15.42 -33.92 8.39
CA ILE A 76 16.82 -33.77 8.82
C ILE A 76 16.96 -34.01 10.32
N MET A 77 16.06 -33.48 11.14
CA MET A 77 16.10 -33.71 12.59
C MET A 77 15.90 -35.19 12.95
N LYS A 78 15.01 -35.91 12.26
CA LYS A 78 14.80 -37.35 12.47
C LYS A 78 16.01 -38.17 12.04
N ALA A 79 16.62 -37.83 10.91
CA ALA A 79 17.85 -38.44 10.42
C ALA A 79 19.00 -38.31 11.45
N LEU A 80 19.18 -37.11 11.99
CA LEU A 80 20.17 -36.83 13.03
C LEU A 80 19.89 -37.61 14.32
N GLU A 81 18.62 -37.73 14.72
CA GLU A 81 18.21 -38.53 15.88
C GLU A 81 18.52 -40.02 15.68
N GLN A 82 18.26 -40.57 14.50
CA GLN A 82 18.56 -41.98 14.17
C GLN A 82 20.07 -42.29 14.18
N ARG A 83 20.93 -41.30 13.95
CA ARG A 83 22.38 -41.42 14.09
C ARG A 83 22.87 -41.40 15.55
N GLY A 84 21.97 -41.24 16.51
CA GLY A 84 22.31 -41.26 17.93
C GLY A 84 22.89 -39.94 18.45
N LEU A 85 22.58 -38.81 17.80
CA LEU A 85 22.94 -37.50 18.36
C LEU A 85 22.18 -37.27 19.67
N ASP A 86 22.89 -36.71 20.65
CA ASP A 86 22.31 -36.40 21.95
C ASP A 86 21.23 -35.30 21.83
N PRO A 87 20.15 -35.33 22.64
CA PRO A 87 19.12 -34.29 22.63
C PRO A 87 19.66 -32.85 22.70
N GLY A 88 20.76 -32.62 23.41
CA GLY A 88 21.41 -31.31 23.48
C GLY A 88 22.08 -30.88 22.16
N GLN A 89 22.63 -31.84 21.40
CA GLN A 89 23.16 -31.57 20.06
C GLN A 89 22.03 -31.27 19.06
N LEU A 90 20.95 -32.04 19.11
CA LEU A 90 19.76 -31.84 18.28
C LEU A 90 19.13 -30.46 18.54
N ALA A 91 19.00 -30.06 19.80
CA ALA A 91 18.48 -28.73 20.16
C ALA A 91 19.36 -27.58 19.60
N ARG A 92 20.69 -27.74 19.65
CA ARG A 92 21.61 -26.74 19.07
C ARG A 92 21.46 -26.62 17.56
N ILE A 93 21.30 -27.74 16.86
CA ILE A 93 21.11 -27.76 15.40
C ILE A 93 19.79 -27.08 15.04
N ARG A 94 18.69 -27.43 15.74
CA ARG A 94 17.39 -26.77 15.55
C ARG A 94 17.48 -25.25 15.70
N ASN A 95 18.06 -24.78 16.81
CA ASN A 95 18.21 -23.34 17.06
C ASN A 95 19.07 -22.65 15.99
N TYR A 96 20.12 -23.33 15.49
CA TYR A 96 20.95 -22.80 14.41
C TYR A 96 20.16 -22.61 13.11
N LEU A 97 19.31 -23.58 12.75
CA LEU A 97 18.47 -23.51 11.55
C LEU A 97 17.38 -22.44 11.68
N GLU A 98 16.75 -22.33 12.86
CA GLU A 98 15.80 -21.26 13.16
C GLU A 98 16.43 -19.87 13.01
N LEU A 99 17.62 -19.65 13.58
CA LEU A 99 18.34 -18.38 13.47
C LEU A 99 18.73 -18.05 12.02
N ARG A 100 19.09 -19.05 11.20
CA ARG A 100 19.35 -18.84 9.77
C ARG A 100 18.09 -18.44 9.02
N LEU A 101 16.96 -19.07 9.31
CA LEU A 101 15.68 -18.73 8.69
C LEU A 101 15.23 -17.31 9.06
N GLU A 102 15.42 -16.91 10.31
CA GLU A 102 15.19 -15.52 10.74
C GLU A 102 16.16 -14.53 10.07
N ALA A 103 17.43 -14.89 9.92
CA ALA A 103 18.40 -14.07 9.19
C ALA A 103 17.99 -13.88 7.72
N PHE A 104 17.51 -14.94 7.07
CA PHE A 104 17.01 -14.87 5.70
C PHE A 104 15.78 -13.96 5.57
N LYS A 105 14.80 -14.08 6.47
CA LYS A 105 13.64 -13.17 6.52
C LYS A 105 14.05 -11.71 6.71
N ARG A 106 15.07 -11.45 7.54
CA ARG A 106 15.64 -10.10 7.72
C ARG A 106 16.33 -9.60 6.45
N MET A 107 17.06 -10.45 5.73
CA MET A 107 17.67 -10.10 4.44
C MET A 107 16.62 -9.71 3.40
N ILE A 108 15.49 -10.43 3.33
CA ILE A 108 14.36 -10.06 2.46
C ILE A 108 13.89 -8.65 2.78
N ARG A 109 13.64 -8.35 4.07
CA ARG A 109 13.20 -7.02 4.49
C ARG A 109 14.20 -5.92 4.12
N GLN A 110 15.48 -6.14 4.40
CA GLN A 110 16.56 -5.20 4.05
C GLN A 110 16.69 -5.00 2.54
N HIS A 111 16.40 -6.02 1.73
CA HIS A 111 16.38 -5.88 0.28
C HIS A 111 15.26 -4.94 -0.18
N VAL A 112 14.05 -5.10 0.38
CA VAL A 112 12.92 -4.21 0.08
C VAL A 112 13.19 -2.78 0.52
N GLU A 113 13.75 -2.58 1.72
CA GLU A 113 14.14 -1.26 2.22
C GLU A 113 15.19 -0.58 1.32
N ARG A 114 16.23 -1.31 0.90
CA ARG A 114 17.24 -0.80 -0.06
C ARG A 114 16.63 -0.43 -1.41
N GLU A 115 15.68 -1.20 -1.91
CA GLU A 115 14.97 -0.87 -3.16
C GLU A 115 14.09 0.38 -3.02
N LEU A 116 13.43 0.56 -1.88
CA LEU A 116 12.67 1.79 -1.58
C LEU A 116 13.60 3.01 -1.56
N GLU A 117 14.73 2.94 -0.85
CA GLU A 117 15.71 4.03 -0.79
C GLU A 117 16.24 4.39 -2.18
N ARG A 118 16.60 3.38 -2.98
CA ARG A 118 17.06 3.57 -4.38
C ARG A 118 16.01 4.25 -5.27
N ARG A 119 14.73 4.07 -4.97
CA ARG A 119 13.61 4.68 -5.72
C ARG A 119 13.32 6.09 -5.23
N ALA A 120 13.28 6.29 -3.91
CA ALA A 120 13.13 7.59 -3.28
C ALA A 120 14.22 8.57 -3.76
N TYR A 121 15.47 8.11 -3.86
CA TYR A 121 16.57 8.91 -4.40
C TYR A 121 16.37 9.31 -5.87
N ARG A 122 15.75 8.46 -6.69
CA ARG A 122 15.53 8.70 -8.12
C ARG A 122 14.33 9.61 -8.42
N GLN A 123 13.40 9.78 -7.49
CA GLN A 123 12.07 10.38 -7.75
C GLN A 123 11.80 11.73 -7.06
N GLY A 124 12.85 12.41 -6.58
CA GLY A 124 12.84 13.55 -5.65
C GLY A 124 11.93 14.78 -5.87
N GLU A 125 10.98 14.81 -6.81
CA GLU A 125 10.00 15.90 -6.95
C GLU A 125 8.60 15.49 -7.46
N LYS A 126 8.47 14.42 -8.26
CA LYS A 126 7.18 14.06 -8.88
C LYS A 126 6.23 13.31 -7.96
N LEU A 127 6.75 12.61 -6.95
CA LEU A 127 5.94 11.79 -6.05
C LEU A 127 5.00 12.64 -5.19
N THR A 128 5.41 13.81 -4.71
CA THR A 128 4.70 14.53 -3.63
C THR A 128 3.23 14.85 -3.95
N ARG A 129 2.85 15.04 -5.22
CA ARG A 129 1.47 15.34 -5.61
C ARG A 129 0.58 14.10 -5.78
N GLU A 130 1.10 13.01 -6.34
CA GLU A 130 0.35 11.75 -6.48
C GLU A 130 0.32 10.98 -5.16
N VAL A 131 1.38 11.10 -4.36
CA VAL A 131 1.52 10.49 -3.02
C VAL A 131 0.46 10.99 -2.05
N LEU A 132 0.12 12.28 -2.06
CA LEU A 132 -0.94 12.79 -1.18
C LEU A 132 -2.34 12.30 -1.56
N ALA A 133 -2.55 11.82 -2.79
CA ALA A 133 -3.85 11.33 -3.25
C ALA A 133 -4.13 9.88 -2.80
N ASP A 134 -3.10 9.04 -2.76
CA ASP A 134 -3.22 7.60 -2.46
C ASP A 134 -2.61 7.17 -1.10
N LYS A 135 -2.09 8.11 -0.31
CA LYS A 135 -1.55 7.82 1.03
C LYS A 135 -2.68 7.65 2.04
N PRO A 136 -2.70 6.56 2.83
CA PRO A 136 -3.73 6.39 3.84
C PRO A 136 -3.69 7.54 4.85
N LEU A 137 -4.87 8.06 5.20
CA LEU A 137 -5.04 9.27 6.01
C LEU A 137 -4.32 9.20 7.36
N PHE A 138 -4.21 7.99 7.94
CA PHE A 138 -3.53 7.78 9.23
C PHE A 138 -2.00 7.90 9.16
N ALA A 139 -1.42 7.79 7.97
CA ALA A 139 0.03 7.80 7.76
C ALA A 139 0.59 9.19 7.42
N LEU A 140 -0.26 10.22 7.40
CA LEU A 140 0.14 11.58 7.03
C LEU A 140 0.86 12.28 8.18
N THR A 141 2.00 12.88 7.86
CA THR A 141 2.72 13.79 8.76
C THR A 141 1.99 15.12 8.92
N PRO A 142 2.26 15.91 9.98
CA PRO A 142 1.59 17.20 10.21
C PRO A 142 1.71 18.18 9.02
N ASP A 143 2.86 18.22 8.35
CA ASP A 143 3.09 19.07 7.19
C ASP A 143 2.28 18.60 5.96
N GLU A 144 2.20 17.28 5.75
CA GLU A 144 1.38 16.69 4.68
C GLU A 144 -0.12 16.91 4.92
N ILE A 145 -0.58 16.88 6.18
CA ILE A 145 -1.96 17.24 6.54
C ILE A 145 -2.25 18.68 6.15
N SER A 146 -1.30 19.60 6.38
CA SER A 146 -1.45 21.01 5.98
C SER A 146 -1.56 21.15 4.46
N GLN A 147 -0.71 20.43 3.71
CA GLN A 147 -0.78 20.42 2.24
C GLN A 147 -2.10 19.80 1.72
N MET A 148 -2.56 18.69 2.31
CA MET A 148 -3.83 18.06 1.96
C MET A 148 -5.02 18.98 2.24
N LYS A 149 -5.03 19.69 3.39
CA LYS A 149 -6.05 20.70 3.70
C LYS A 149 -6.12 21.80 2.64
N ASN A 150 -4.98 22.20 2.07
CA ASN A 150 -4.96 23.17 0.97
C ASN A 150 -5.60 22.61 -0.32
N VAL A 151 -5.37 21.33 -0.63
CA VAL A 151 -6.00 20.66 -1.77
C VAL A 151 -7.53 20.54 -1.57
N VAL A 152 -7.95 20.11 -0.38
CA VAL A 152 -9.37 20.03 -0.01
C VAL A 152 -10.04 21.41 -0.06
N ALA A 153 -9.37 22.45 0.43
CA ALA A 153 -9.88 23.82 0.37
C ALA A 153 -10.10 24.31 -1.08
N ARG A 154 -9.21 23.94 -2.01
CA ARG A 154 -9.36 24.23 -3.44
C ARG A 154 -10.56 23.48 -4.05
N LEU A 155 -10.75 22.21 -3.70
CA LEU A 155 -11.90 21.42 -4.12
C LEU A 155 -13.21 22.02 -3.61
N ALA A 156 -13.27 22.35 -2.31
CA ALA A 156 -14.41 23.02 -1.69
C ALA A 156 -14.74 24.35 -2.38
N ARG A 157 -13.71 25.14 -2.75
CA ARG A 157 -13.90 26.39 -3.49
C ARG A 157 -14.50 26.14 -4.87
N LYS A 158 -14.02 25.15 -5.63
CA LYS A 158 -14.63 24.79 -6.92
C LYS A 158 -16.11 24.40 -6.79
N ILE A 159 -16.47 23.63 -5.76
CA ILE A 159 -17.87 23.26 -5.51
C ILE A 159 -18.72 24.50 -5.20
N LYS A 160 -18.19 25.41 -4.37
CA LYS A 160 -18.86 26.68 -4.03
C LYS A 160 -19.04 27.57 -5.27
N ASP A 161 -18.01 27.68 -6.11
CA ASP A 161 -18.04 28.50 -7.31
C ASP A 161 -19.05 27.95 -8.33
N ALA A 162 -19.14 26.62 -8.48
CA ALA A 162 -20.15 25.98 -9.31
C ALA A 162 -21.59 26.27 -8.80
N LEU A 163 -21.79 26.28 -7.48
CA LEU A 163 -23.07 26.66 -6.87
C LEU A 163 -23.38 28.15 -7.14
N ALA A 164 -22.42 29.04 -6.93
CA ALA A 164 -22.59 30.48 -7.12
C ALA A 164 -22.91 30.83 -8.59
N LEU A 165 -22.25 30.16 -9.55
CA LEU A 165 -22.53 30.35 -10.97
C LEU A 165 -23.97 29.93 -11.32
N ARG A 166 -24.46 28.82 -10.78
CA ARG A 166 -25.85 28.37 -10.96
C ARG A 166 -26.85 29.36 -10.36
N GLN A 167 -26.61 29.84 -9.14
CA GLN A 167 -27.46 30.86 -8.49
C GLN A 167 -27.51 32.17 -9.28
N ARG A 168 -26.37 32.63 -9.82
CA ARG A 168 -26.35 33.83 -10.69
C ARG A 168 -27.18 33.62 -11.97
N GLN A 169 -27.23 32.40 -12.51
CA GLN A 169 -28.13 32.08 -13.62
C GLN A 169 -29.60 32.05 -13.21
N GLU A 170 -29.96 31.74 -11.96
CA GLU A 170 -31.37 31.81 -11.48
C GLU A 170 -31.93 33.24 -11.52
N HIS A 171 -31.07 34.25 -11.34
CA HIS A 171 -31.42 35.68 -11.41
C HIS A 171 -31.56 36.19 -12.85
N LYS A 172 -31.28 35.34 -13.85
CA LYS A 172 -31.47 35.64 -15.28
C LYS A 172 -32.55 34.71 -15.81
N GLY A 173 -33.74 35.24 -16.07
CA GLY A 173 -34.91 34.43 -16.42
C GLY A 173 -35.96 35.21 -17.21
N ARG A 174 -37.01 34.51 -17.63
CA ARG A 174 -38.17 35.13 -18.29
C ARG A 174 -38.93 35.99 -17.29
N LEU A 175 -39.47 37.11 -17.75
CA LEU A 175 -40.37 37.97 -16.98
C LEU A 175 -41.52 37.14 -16.40
N ASP A 176 -41.78 37.29 -15.10
CA ASP A 176 -43.04 36.86 -14.51
C ASP A 176 -44.08 37.96 -14.75
N SER A 177 -44.69 37.94 -15.94
CA SER A 177 -45.65 38.95 -16.36
C SER A 177 -46.82 39.06 -15.38
N ARG A 178 -47.32 37.95 -14.84
CA ARG A 178 -48.47 37.96 -13.92
C ARG A 178 -48.14 38.66 -12.61
N ARG A 179 -46.99 38.31 -12.00
CA ARG A 179 -46.55 38.93 -10.74
C ARG A 179 -46.17 40.39 -10.93
N THR A 180 -45.48 40.70 -12.03
CA THR A 180 -45.07 42.07 -12.39
C THR A 180 -46.28 42.97 -12.63
N THR A 181 -47.24 42.56 -13.47
CA THR A 181 -48.46 43.33 -13.72
C THR A 181 -49.32 43.49 -12.47
N ARG A 182 -49.44 42.45 -11.64
CA ARG A 182 -50.22 42.57 -10.39
C ARG A 182 -49.60 43.56 -9.41
N LYS A 183 -48.27 43.62 -9.34
CA LYS A 183 -47.56 44.60 -8.50
C LYS A 183 -47.54 46.00 -9.11
N SER A 184 -47.54 46.13 -10.43
CA SER A 184 -47.58 47.44 -11.10
C SER A 184 -48.88 48.19 -10.86
N LEU A 185 -49.98 47.50 -10.53
CA LEU A 185 -51.26 48.13 -10.18
C LEU A 185 -51.14 49.12 -9.01
N GLN A 186 -50.24 48.88 -8.03
CA GLN A 186 -50.02 49.80 -6.92
C GLN A 186 -49.35 51.12 -7.37
N TYR A 187 -48.75 51.12 -8.56
CA TYR A 187 -48.09 52.26 -9.21
C TYR A 187 -48.87 52.75 -10.44
N GLY A 188 -50.19 52.57 -10.46
CA GLY A 188 -51.03 53.01 -11.59
C GLY A 188 -50.82 52.20 -12.88
N GLY A 189 -50.34 50.97 -12.77
CA GLY A 189 -50.10 50.06 -13.90
C GLY A 189 -48.67 50.10 -14.45
N ILE A 190 -47.83 51.04 -13.99
CA ILE A 190 -46.45 51.19 -14.44
C ILE A 190 -45.54 50.19 -13.70
N PRO A 191 -44.82 49.30 -14.40
CA PRO A 191 -44.01 48.25 -13.77
C PRO A 191 -42.68 48.81 -13.22
N MET A 192 -42.75 49.53 -12.10
CA MET A 192 -41.59 50.05 -11.38
C MET A 192 -40.74 48.93 -10.75
N GLU A 193 -41.36 47.80 -10.42
CA GLU A 193 -40.68 46.60 -9.91
C GLU A 193 -40.86 45.44 -10.90
N ILE A 194 -39.76 44.90 -11.41
CA ILE A 194 -39.76 43.78 -12.36
C ILE A 194 -39.46 42.47 -11.62
N PHE A 195 -40.32 41.47 -11.80
CA PHE A 195 -40.14 40.14 -11.22
C PHE A 195 -39.81 39.12 -12.32
N LEU A 196 -38.80 38.28 -12.07
CA LEU A 196 -38.38 37.21 -12.99
C LEU A 196 -38.82 35.84 -12.44
N LYS A 197 -39.20 34.91 -13.33
CA LYS A 197 -39.51 33.53 -12.96
C LYS A 197 -38.23 32.83 -12.47
N ARG A 198 -38.21 32.43 -11.20
CA ARG A 198 -37.11 31.65 -10.61
C ARG A 198 -37.17 30.21 -11.12
N ARG A 199 -36.11 29.74 -11.77
CA ARG A 199 -35.97 28.33 -12.16
C ARG A 199 -35.25 27.61 -11.03
N HIS A 200 -35.96 26.85 -10.20
CA HIS A 200 -35.35 26.09 -9.11
C HIS A 200 -34.42 25.03 -9.70
N ARG A 201 -33.11 25.19 -9.53
CA ARG A 201 -32.12 24.16 -9.89
C ARG A 201 -31.59 23.51 -8.62
N GLU A 202 -31.52 22.19 -8.61
CA GLU A 202 -31.08 21.43 -7.45
C GLU A 202 -29.64 21.77 -7.03
N LYS A 203 -29.38 21.64 -5.72
CA LYS A 203 -28.04 21.75 -5.13
C LYS A 203 -27.10 20.73 -5.81
N PRO A 204 -25.80 21.03 -5.95
CA PRO A 204 -24.83 20.06 -6.47
C PRO A 204 -24.84 18.81 -5.58
N LYS A 205 -24.99 17.63 -6.21
CA LYS A 205 -24.91 16.33 -5.54
C LYS A 205 -23.44 15.93 -5.49
N LEU A 206 -22.90 15.75 -4.28
CA LEU A 206 -21.57 15.21 -4.06
C LEU A 206 -21.72 13.71 -3.79
N ILE A 207 -21.00 12.89 -4.54
CA ILE A 207 -20.90 11.46 -4.28
C ILE A 207 -19.45 11.21 -3.85
N THR A 208 -19.29 10.63 -2.66
CA THR A 208 -18.00 10.22 -2.13
C THR A 208 -17.99 8.70 -2.12
N ILE A 209 -16.94 8.11 -2.70
CA ILE A 209 -16.69 6.67 -2.62
C ILE A 209 -15.57 6.51 -1.59
N CYS A 210 -15.87 5.82 -0.49
CA CYS A 210 -14.89 5.49 0.53
C CYS A 210 -14.71 3.98 0.55
N ASP A 211 -13.48 3.51 0.36
CA ASP A 211 -13.14 2.11 0.57
C ASP A 211 -13.00 1.86 2.09
N VAL A 212 -13.65 0.80 2.57
CA VAL A 212 -13.67 0.37 3.98
C VAL A 212 -13.01 -1.00 4.17
N SER A 213 -12.11 -1.38 3.25
CA SER A 213 -11.33 -2.61 3.34
C SER A 213 -10.37 -2.59 4.54
N ASP A 214 -10.09 -3.77 5.13
CA ASP A 214 -9.18 -3.94 6.28
C ASP A 214 -7.75 -3.42 6.01
N SER A 215 -7.38 -3.17 4.75
CA SER A 215 -6.12 -2.52 4.36
C SER A 215 -6.03 -1.03 4.69
N VAL A 216 -7.13 -0.39 5.11
CA VAL A 216 -7.20 1.05 5.44
C VAL A 216 -7.13 1.31 6.96
N ARG A 217 -7.20 0.25 7.79
CA ARG A 217 -7.28 0.35 9.26
C ARG A 217 -5.94 0.57 9.95
#